data_AF-A0A1Y2I625-F1
#
_entry.id   AF-A0A1Y2I625-F1
#
_cell.length_a   1.000
_cell.length_b   1.000
_cell.length_c   1.000
_cell.angle_alpha   90.00
_cell.angle_beta   90.00
_cell.angle_gamma   90.00
#
_symmetry.space_group_name_H-M   'P 1'
#
loop_
_entity.id
_entity.type
_entity.pdbx_description
1 polymer ?
#
loop_
_entity_poly.entity_id
_entity_poly.type
_entity_poly.pdbx_seq_one_letter_code
_entity_poly.pdbx_strand_id
1 'polypeptide(L)'
;MAKKPAKSNAPAAAPTPATNGSSAASTSYALPDVPRSQLDSTTVTYHPSSDRLLVLVIAPDKPTLDSLLLRASIFYEHPTHKSTFLAQPQFAAAQAKLGKPFTYYGHNMPLTSLCAFLTHAHAARDLTPGEAHLHRTLATKLKALPLPGAKGALKPTFPTTYLVGWVKGDEPTLRHELHHAWFHFNRANYQHVCKQALESLDNMLRLQVRAYLQGCGYDEKVWVDEYQAHLGCGDQMVLGKGMELMEEAKRMIMQCMAEGGGDEWFEGVDLVANGEVY
;
A
#
# COMPACT_ATOMS: atom_id res chain seq x y z
N MET A 1 32.57 18.67 54.09
CA MET A 1 31.14 18.44 53.81
C MET A 1 30.57 19.66 53.11
N ALA A 2 30.29 19.58 51.81
CA ALA A 2 29.56 20.62 51.08
C ALA A 2 28.63 19.92 50.06
N LYS A 3 27.32 20.07 50.27
CA LYS A 3 26.27 19.51 49.40
C LYS A 3 26.22 20.32 48.09
N LYS A 4 26.39 19.65 46.95
CA LYS A 4 26.04 20.21 45.63
C LYS A 4 24.51 20.26 45.49
N PRO A 5 23.93 21.34 44.93
CA PRO A 5 22.49 21.39 44.65
C PRO A 5 22.14 20.59 43.39
N ALA A 6 20.98 19.94 43.44
CA ALA A 6 20.39 19.21 42.34
C ALA A 6 19.88 20.17 41.25
N LYS A 7 20.21 19.90 39.99
CA LYS A 7 19.63 20.58 38.83
C LYS A 7 18.24 19.99 38.57
N SER A 8 17.20 20.82 38.67
CA SER A 8 15.85 20.52 38.20
C SER A 8 15.78 20.65 36.69
N ASN A 9 15.44 19.57 35.98
CA ASN A 9 15.07 19.64 34.58
C ASN A 9 13.55 19.84 34.50
N ALA A 10 13.13 21.04 34.09
CA ALA A 10 11.75 21.30 33.66
C ALA A 10 11.52 20.67 32.27
N PRO A 11 10.32 20.12 31.98
CA PRO A 11 10.01 19.58 30.66
C PRO A 11 9.89 20.71 29.63
N ALA A 12 10.51 20.49 28.46
CA ALA A 12 10.45 21.39 27.32
C ALA A 12 8.99 21.53 26.83
N ALA A 13 8.53 22.78 26.69
CA ALA A 13 7.24 23.11 26.11
C ALA A 13 7.19 22.70 24.63
N ALA A 14 6.07 22.10 24.23
CA ALA A 14 5.79 21.74 22.84
C ALA A 14 5.71 23.00 21.96
N PRO A 15 6.23 22.97 20.71
CA PRO A 15 6.15 24.10 19.81
C PRO A 15 4.73 24.28 19.29
N THR A 16 4.16 25.46 19.54
CA THR A 16 2.90 25.92 18.94
C THR A 16 3.14 26.19 17.44
N PRO A 17 2.28 25.72 16.52
CA PRO A 17 2.47 26.01 15.11
C PRO A 17 2.08 27.47 14.82
N ALA A 18 3.01 28.20 14.19
CA ALA A 18 2.81 29.55 13.71
C ALA A 18 1.82 29.54 12.54
N THR A 19 0.68 30.22 12.71
CA THR A 19 -0.28 30.50 11.64
C THR A 19 0.22 31.66 10.80
N ASN A 20 1.07 31.38 9.81
CA ASN A 20 1.36 32.34 8.75
C ASN A 20 0.29 32.21 7.66
N GLY A 21 -0.60 33.20 7.63
CA GLY A 21 -1.55 33.43 6.54
C GLY A 21 -0.82 33.78 5.25
N SER A 22 -0.56 32.76 4.44
CA SER A 22 -0.23 32.89 3.03
C SER A 22 -1.47 32.48 2.26
N SER A 23 -2.08 33.40 1.53
CA SER A 23 -3.08 33.09 0.51
C SER A 23 -2.37 32.39 -0.65
N ALA A 24 -2.01 31.13 -0.43
CA ALA A 24 -1.51 30.27 -1.49
C ALA A 24 -2.62 30.18 -2.54
N ALA A 25 -2.32 30.67 -3.75
CA ALA A 25 -3.12 30.37 -4.91
C ALA A 25 -3.39 28.87 -4.88
N SER A 26 -4.68 28.50 -4.91
CA SER A 26 -5.15 27.11 -4.95
C SER A 26 -4.55 26.45 -6.20
N THR A 27 -3.32 25.94 -6.09
CA THR A 27 -2.74 25.04 -7.06
C THR A 27 -3.69 23.86 -7.11
N SER A 28 -4.47 23.77 -8.18
CA SER A 28 -5.39 22.67 -8.38
C SER A 28 -4.60 21.38 -8.24
N TYR A 29 -4.93 20.58 -7.23
CA TYR A 29 -4.30 19.30 -7.05
C TYR A 29 -4.66 18.41 -8.24
N ALA A 30 -3.70 18.28 -9.15
CA ALA A 30 -3.79 17.47 -10.35
C ALA A 30 -2.85 16.27 -10.20
N LEU A 31 -3.13 15.21 -10.95
CA LEU A 31 -2.16 14.13 -11.10
C LEU A 31 -0.86 14.67 -11.69
N PRO A 32 0.31 14.13 -11.29
CA PRO A 32 1.58 14.54 -11.88
C PRO A 32 1.60 14.30 -13.39
N ASP A 33 2.02 15.30 -14.15
CA ASP A 33 2.32 15.15 -15.58
C ASP A 33 3.75 14.64 -15.74
N VAL A 34 3.88 13.32 -15.91
CA VAL A 34 5.15 12.61 -15.85
C VAL A 34 5.70 12.41 -17.27
N PRO A 35 6.95 12.83 -17.55
CA PRO A 35 7.58 12.61 -18.84
C PRO A 35 7.59 11.14 -19.26
N ARG A 36 7.43 10.90 -20.56
CA ARG A 36 7.42 9.55 -21.13
C ARG A 36 8.64 8.71 -20.75
N SER A 37 9.82 9.33 -20.65
CA SER A 37 11.07 8.67 -20.26
C SER A 37 11.03 8.11 -18.83
N GLN A 38 10.33 8.77 -17.90
CA GLN A 38 10.14 8.27 -16.53
C GLN A 38 9.10 7.15 -16.47
N LEU A 39 8.04 7.24 -17.28
CA LEU A 39 7.10 6.12 -17.42
C LEU A 39 7.81 4.88 -17.99
N ASP A 40 8.66 5.07 -18.99
CA ASP A 40 9.40 3.97 -19.64
C ASP A 40 10.52 3.38 -18.77
N SER A 41 10.95 4.05 -17.69
CA SER A 41 11.87 3.48 -16.70
C SER A 41 11.16 2.70 -15.59
N THR A 42 9.83 2.64 -15.60
CA THR A 42 9.06 1.82 -14.65
C THR A 42 9.21 0.33 -14.98
N THR A 43 9.56 -0.47 -13.97
CA THR A 43 9.60 -1.93 -14.11
C THR A 43 8.25 -2.52 -13.72
N VAL A 44 7.61 -3.23 -14.65
CA VAL A 44 6.45 -4.08 -14.35
C VAL A 44 6.86 -5.54 -14.52
N THR A 45 6.74 -6.36 -13.49
CA THR A 45 7.16 -7.78 -13.53
C THR A 45 6.28 -8.65 -12.64
N TYR A 46 6.54 -9.95 -12.58
CA TYR A 46 5.93 -10.84 -11.60
C TYR A 46 6.88 -11.03 -10.42
N HIS A 47 6.32 -11.25 -9.23
CA HIS A 47 7.09 -11.69 -8.09
C HIS A 47 7.61 -13.12 -8.34
N PRO A 48 8.92 -13.39 -8.17
CA PRO A 48 9.55 -14.66 -8.56
C PRO A 48 8.92 -15.87 -7.86
N SER A 49 8.60 -15.73 -6.58
CA SER A 49 8.04 -16.81 -5.74
C SER A 49 6.50 -16.91 -5.77
N SER A 50 5.83 -16.12 -6.61
CA SER A 50 4.35 -16.06 -6.61
C SER A 50 3.66 -16.94 -7.64
N ASP A 51 4.40 -17.74 -8.42
CA ASP A 51 3.89 -18.43 -9.61
C ASP A 51 3.05 -17.50 -10.53
N ARG A 52 3.55 -16.27 -10.70
CA ARG A 52 2.92 -15.19 -11.48
C ARG A 52 1.56 -14.70 -10.95
N LEU A 53 1.20 -15.02 -9.71
CA LEU A 53 -0.01 -14.50 -9.06
C LEU A 53 0.15 -13.06 -8.57
N LEU A 54 1.38 -12.57 -8.39
CA LEU A 54 1.64 -11.21 -7.94
C LEU A 54 2.39 -10.40 -9.01
N VAL A 55 1.78 -9.30 -9.45
CA VAL A 55 2.36 -8.31 -10.33
C VAL A 55 3.01 -7.20 -9.50
N LEU A 56 4.23 -6.85 -9.85
CA LEU A 56 5.05 -5.83 -9.21
C LEU A 56 5.18 -4.63 -10.14
N VAL A 57 4.94 -3.42 -9.62
CA VAL A 57 5.12 -2.13 -10.32
C VAL A 57 6.15 -1.30 -9.56
N ILE A 58 7.34 -1.15 -10.12
CA ILE A 58 8.48 -0.47 -9.50
C ILE A 58 8.70 0.84 -10.23
N ALA A 59 8.27 1.93 -9.61
CA ALA A 59 8.40 3.27 -10.16
C ALA A 59 9.73 3.92 -9.72
N PRO A 60 10.36 4.78 -10.55
CA PRO A 60 11.57 5.49 -10.18
C PRO A 60 11.36 6.51 -9.06
N ASP A 61 10.14 7.06 -8.93
CA ASP A 61 9.77 8.07 -7.95
C ASP A 61 8.26 8.03 -7.67
N LYS A 62 7.86 8.77 -6.63
CA LYS A 62 6.45 8.83 -6.20
C LYS A 62 5.53 9.48 -7.25
N PRO A 63 5.88 10.60 -7.90
CA PRO A 63 5.05 11.16 -8.96
C PRO A 63 4.75 10.18 -10.10
N THR A 64 5.74 9.39 -10.52
CA THR A 64 5.58 8.34 -11.52
C THR A 64 4.63 7.27 -11.02
N LEU A 65 4.81 6.78 -9.79
CA LEU A 65 3.93 5.78 -9.18
C LEU A 65 2.46 6.26 -9.12
N ASP A 66 2.24 7.49 -8.67
CA ASP A 66 0.91 8.09 -8.56
C ASP A 66 0.27 8.28 -9.94
N SER A 67 1.05 8.69 -10.94
CA SER A 67 0.54 8.83 -12.32
C SER A 67 0.06 7.50 -12.92
N LEU A 68 0.58 6.37 -12.43
CA LEU A 68 0.22 5.03 -12.87
C LEU A 68 -0.98 4.46 -12.10
N LEU A 69 -1.05 4.67 -10.77
CA LEU A 69 -1.89 3.86 -9.88
C LEU A 69 -2.82 4.64 -8.93
N LEU A 70 -2.66 5.95 -8.74
CA LEU A 70 -3.38 6.66 -7.67
C LEU A 70 -4.90 6.61 -7.84
N ARG A 71 -5.42 6.93 -9.03
CA ARG A 71 -6.87 6.89 -9.31
C ARG A 71 -7.44 5.47 -9.21
N ALA A 72 -6.68 4.46 -9.63
CA ALA A 72 -7.09 3.06 -9.49
C ALA A 72 -7.15 2.63 -8.02
N SER A 73 -6.20 3.08 -7.20
CA SER A 73 -6.20 2.79 -5.75
C SER A 73 -7.37 3.45 -5.06
N ILE A 74 -7.67 4.70 -5.41
CA ILE A 74 -8.86 5.40 -4.90
C ILE A 74 -10.15 4.70 -5.30
N PHE A 75 -10.24 4.24 -6.54
CA PHE A 75 -11.36 3.42 -7.01
C PHE A 75 -11.47 2.09 -6.23
N TYR A 76 -10.36 1.51 -5.79
CA TYR A 76 -10.36 0.25 -5.06
C TYR A 76 -10.71 0.40 -3.57
N GLU A 77 -10.11 1.37 -2.87
CA GLU A 77 -10.07 1.36 -1.41
C GLU A 77 -10.50 2.66 -0.73
N HIS A 78 -10.54 3.80 -1.43
CA HIS A 78 -10.87 5.06 -0.77
C HIS A 78 -12.30 5.05 -0.19
N PRO A 79 -12.52 5.34 1.12
CA PRO A 79 -13.82 5.13 1.78
C PRO A 79 -15.01 5.77 1.06
N THR A 80 -14.83 6.98 0.53
CA THR A 80 -15.89 7.75 -0.15
C THR A 80 -15.97 7.51 -1.66
N HIS A 81 -14.91 6.98 -2.27
CA HIS A 81 -14.77 6.91 -3.73
C HIS A 81 -14.56 5.48 -4.25
N LYS A 82 -14.64 4.49 -3.35
CA LYS A 82 -14.59 3.08 -3.69
C LYS A 82 -15.65 2.73 -4.73
N SER A 83 -15.23 2.00 -5.74
CA SER A 83 -15.99 1.58 -6.92
C SER A 83 -16.62 2.73 -7.71
N THR A 84 -16.15 3.97 -7.52
CA THR A 84 -16.62 5.16 -8.23
C THR A 84 -15.50 5.68 -9.12
N PHE A 85 -15.68 5.58 -10.43
CA PHE A 85 -14.72 6.15 -11.38
C PHE A 85 -14.81 7.68 -11.34
N LEU A 86 -13.71 8.33 -10.95
CA LEU A 86 -13.57 9.78 -10.99
C LEU A 86 -12.81 10.17 -12.25
N ALA A 87 -13.48 10.80 -13.21
CA ALA A 87 -12.81 11.41 -14.37
C ALA A 87 -11.83 12.51 -13.91
N GLN A 88 -10.82 12.88 -14.71
CA GLN A 88 -9.79 13.85 -14.31
C GLN A 88 -10.35 15.15 -13.68
N PRO A 89 -11.40 15.81 -14.23
CA PRO A 89 -11.99 16.98 -13.59
C PRO A 89 -12.67 16.67 -12.25
N GLN A 90 -13.31 15.50 -12.12
CA GLN A 90 -13.96 15.06 -10.88
C GLN A 90 -12.93 14.69 -9.81
N PHE A 91 -11.81 14.08 -10.21
CA PHE A 91 -10.68 13.78 -9.35
C PHE A 91 -10.08 15.07 -8.77
N ALA A 92 -9.80 16.06 -9.62
CA ALA A 92 -9.28 17.36 -9.17
C ALA A 92 -10.26 18.07 -8.21
N ALA A 93 -11.56 18.02 -8.51
CA ALA A 93 -12.59 18.58 -7.64
C ALA A 93 -12.69 17.86 -6.28
N ALA A 94 -12.60 16.52 -6.27
CA ALA A 94 -12.61 15.72 -5.04
C ALA A 94 -11.39 16.04 -4.16
N GLN A 95 -10.22 16.17 -4.76
CA GLN A 95 -8.98 16.50 -4.06
C GLN A 95 -9.01 17.94 -3.51
N ALA A 96 -9.51 18.89 -4.28
CA ALA A 96 -9.73 20.26 -3.81
C ALA A 96 -10.71 20.31 -2.62
N LYS A 97 -11.78 19.52 -2.66
CA LYS A 97 -12.75 19.41 -1.55
C LYS A 97 -12.13 18.78 -0.29
N LEU A 98 -11.21 17.84 -0.45
CA LEU A 98 -10.49 17.23 0.67
C LEU A 98 -9.54 18.22 1.37
N GLY A 99 -9.11 19.27 0.66
CA GLY A 99 -8.18 20.29 1.18
C GLY A 99 -6.74 19.80 1.34
N LYS A 100 -6.45 18.57 0.87
CA LYS A 100 -5.12 17.95 0.84
C LYS A 100 -5.04 16.95 -0.30
N PRO A 101 -3.83 16.61 -0.79
CA PRO A 101 -3.70 15.59 -1.81
C PRO A 101 -4.19 14.22 -1.33
N PHE A 102 -4.74 13.42 -2.26
CA PHE A 102 -4.79 11.98 -2.03
C PHE A 102 -3.36 11.45 -2.03
N THR A 103 -3.00 10.67 -1.01
CA THR A 103 -1.66 10.12 -0.85
C THR A 103 -1.76 8.71 -0.31
N TYR A 104 -1.02 7.81 -0.94
CA TYR A 104 -0.73 6.47 -0.43
C TYR A 104 0.79 6.28 -0.47
N TYR A 105 1.36 5.47 0.41
CA TYR A 105 2.80 5.20 0.39
C TYR A 105 3.14 4.24 -0.77
N GLY A 106 2.52 3.06 -0.77
CA GLY A 106 2.45 2.15 -1.91
C GLY A 106 1.04 2.07 -2.47
N HIS A 107 0.85 1.13 -3.40
CA HIS A 107 -0.46 0.84 -3.97
C HIS A 107 -0.62 -0.66 -4.07
N ASN A 108 -1.75 -1.19 -3.62
CA ASN A 108 -2.04 -2.60 -3.78
C ASN A 108 -3.52 -2.81 -4.17
N MET A 109 -3.79 -3.78 -5.03
CA MET A 109 -5.16 -4.14 -5.40
C MET A 109 -5.24 -5.46 -6.16
N PRO A 110 -6.38 -6.15 -6.11
CA PRO A 110 -6.70 -7.21 -7.06
C PRO A 110 -6.70 -6.67 -8.50
N LEU A 111 -6.17 -7.43 -9.46
CA LEU A 111 -6.20 -7.01 -10.87
C LEU A 111 -7.62 -6.90 -11.44
N THR A 112 -8.62 -7.55 -10.84
CA THR A 112 -10.03 -7.32 -11.17
C THR A 112 -10.48 -5.89 -10.90
N SER A 113 -10.04 -5.29 -9.79
CA SER A 113 -10.34 -3.89 -9.46
C SER A 113 -9.70 -2.94 -10.48
N LEU A 114 -8.43 -3.19 -10.84
CA LEU A 114 -7.74 -2.41 -11.87
C LEU A 114 -8.41 -2.54 -13.24
N CYS A 115 -8.82 -3.75 -13.62
CA CYS A 115 -9.54 -4.01 -14.88
C CYS A 115 -10.89 -3.27 -14.93
N ALA A 116 -11.64 -3.28 -13.83
CA ALA A 116 -12.89 -2.52 -13.71
C ALA A 116 -12.63 -1.01 -13.87
N PHE A 117 -11.63 -0.47 -13.18
CA PHE A 117 -11.20 0.93 -13.32
C PHE A 117 -10.86 1.28 -14.78
N LEU A 118 -9.99 0.48 -15.42
CA LEU A 118 -9.57 0.72 -16.81
C LEU A 118 -10.75 0.64 -17.77
N THR A 119 -11.71 -0.25 -17.53
CA THR A 119 -12.95 -0.35 -18.34
C THR A 119 -13.75 0.95 -18.29
N HIS A 120 -13.95 1.52 -17.10
CA HIS A 120 -14.61 2.83 -16.96
C HIS A 120 -13.81 3.95 -17.63
N ALA A 121 -12.49 3.97 -17.45
CA ALA A 121 -11.61 4.98 -18.04
C ALA A 121 -11.65 4.97 -19.57
N HIS A 122 -11.66 3.78 -20.20
CA HIS A 122 -11.81 3.63 -21.64
C HIS A 122 -13.17 4.11 -22.13
N ALA A 123 -14.25 3.72 -21.45
CA ALA A 123 -15.60 4.15 -21.80
C ALA A 123 -15.74 5.69 -21.75
N ALA A 124 -15.09 6.33 -20.78
CA ALA A 124 -15.05 7.79 -20.62
C ALA A 124 -14.03 8.49 -21.53
N ARG A 125 -13.13 7.75 -22.21
CA ARG A 125 -11.97 8.28 -22.95
C ARG A 125 -11.07 9.18 -22.08
N ASP A 126 -10.88 8.80 -20.82
CA ASP A 126 -10.24 9.63 -19.78
C ASP A 126 -9.06 8.92 -19.10
N LEU A 127 -8.24 8.24 -19.90
CA LEU A 127 -6.96 7.70 -19.43
C LEU A 127 -5.89 8.80 -19.47
N THR A 128 -5.16 8.93 -18.37
CA THR A 128 -3.92 9.75 -18.35
C THR A 128 -2.80 9.05 -19.13
N PRO A 129 -1.71 9.77 -19.49
CA PRO A 129 -0.54 9.15 -20.10
C PRO A 129 0.06 8.00 -19.27
N GLY A 130 0.09 8.14 -17.94
CA GLY A 130 0.55 7.11 -17.01
C GLY A 130 -0.35 5.89 -17.01
N GLU A 131 -1.66 6.06 -16.80
CA GLU A 131 -2.63 4.96 -16.82
C GLU A 131 -2.64 4.23 -18.18
N ALA A 132 -2.53 4.97 -19.28
CA ALA A 132 -2.42 4.40 -20.61
C ALA A 132 -1.10 3.62 -20.81
N HIS A 133 0.01 4.11 -20.25
CA HIS A 133 1.28 3.37 -20.23
C HIS A 133 1.10 2.07 -19.45
N LEU A 134 0.60 2.12 -18.21
CA LEU A 134 0.39 0.94 -17.36
C LEU A 134 -0.49 -0.08 -18.07
N HIS A 135 -1.63 0.34 -18.62
CA HIS A 135 -2.54 -0.56 -19.34
C HIS A 135 -1.84 -1.26 -20.52
N ARG A 136 -1.04 -0.53 -21.33
CA ARG A 136 -0.29 -1.14 -22.42
C ARG A 136 0.76 -2.12 -21.91
N THR A 137 1.51 -1.76 -20.87
CA THR A 137 2.56 -2.60 -20.28
C THR A 137 1.99 -3.87 -19.65
N LEU A 138 0.86 -3.78 -18.95
CA LEU A 138 0.13 -4.94 -18.47
C LEU A 138 -0.41 -5.75 -19.64
N ALA A 139 -1.01 -5.13 -20.66
CA ALA A 139 -1.49 -5.86 -21.82
C ALA A 139 -0.37 -6.57 -22.60
N THR A 140 0.87 -6.08 -22.61
CA THR A 140 2.00 -6.75 -23.27
C THR A 140 2.65 -7.80 -22.39
N LYS A 141 2.86 -7.53 -21.10
CA LYS A 141 3.51 -8.45 -20.15
C LYS A 141 2.57 -9.54 -19.61
N LEU A 142 1.28 -9.24 -19.44
CA LEU A 142 0.25 -10.19 -19.04
C LEU A 142 -0.39 -10.93 -20.23
N LYS A 143 -0.05 -10.62 -21.48
CA LYS A 143 -0.52 -11.35 -22.69
C LYS A 143 -0.11 -12.84 -22.71
N ALA A 144 0.72 -13.27 -21.77
CA ALA A 144 1.04 -14.68 -21.52
C ALA A 144 0.03 -15.39 -20.58
N LEU A 145 -1.03 -14.72 -20.13
CA LEU A 145 -2.11 -15.32 -19.33
C LEU A 145 -3.21 -15.85 -20.27
N PRO A 146 -3.34 -17.17 -20.50
CA PRO A 146 -4.41 -17.71 -21.34
C PRO A 146 -5.77 -17.59 -20.65
N LEU A 147 -6.81 -17.61 -21.48
CA LEU A 147 -8.22 -17.60 -21.07
C LEU A 147 -8.54 -18.75 -20.10
N PRO A 148 -9.55 -18.60 -19.23
CA PRO A 148 -10.01 -19.65 -18.31
C PRO A 148 -10.29 -20.96 -19.06
N GLY A 149 -9.70 -22.08 -18.61
CA GLY A 149 -9.94 -23.42 -19.15
C GLY A 149 -8.76 -24.13 -19.84
N ALA A 150 -7.59 -23.48 -19.95
CA ALA A 150 -6.38 -24.15 -20.44
C ALA A 150 -5.78 -25.08 -19.37
N LYS A 151 -5.70 -26.40 -19.64
CA LYS A 151 -5.11 -27.39 -18.72
C LYS A 151 -3.58 -27.24 -18.64
N GLY A 152 -3.04 -27.08 -17.42
CA GLY A 152 -1.64 -26.88 -17.05
C GLY A 152 -1.55 -26.05 -15.76
N ALA A 153 -0.43 -26.10 -15.02
CA ALA A 153 -0.21 -25.40 -13.74
C ALA A 153 -0.92 -24.03 -13.66
N LEU A 154 -1.64 -23.76 -12.55
CA LEU A 154 -2.56 -22.63 -12.32
C LEU A 154 -2.09 -21.36 -13.05
N LYS A 155 -2.57 -21.16 -14.28
CA LYS A 155 -2.18 -19.98 -15.04
C LYS A 155 -2.92 -18.79 -14.46
N PRO A 156 -2.22 -17.69 -14.10
CA PRO A 156 -2.85 -16.55 -13.47
C PRO A 156 -3.97 -16.01 -14.35
N THR A 157 -5.08 -15.63 -13.73
CA THR A 157 -6.19 -14.94 -14.36
C THR A 157 -6.39 -13.62 -13.65
N PHE A 158 -7.02 -12.62 -14.28
CA PHE A 158 -7.33 -11.35 -13.59
C PHE A 158 -7.97 -11.55 -12.20
N PRO A 159 -8.94 -12.47 -12.00
CA PRO A 159 -9.50 -12.79 -10.68
C PRO A 159 -8.54 -13.38 -9.65
N THR A 160 -7.45 -14.01 -10.09
CA THR A 160 -6.49 -14.70 -9.23
C THR A 160 -5.16 -13.98 -9.13
N THR A 161 -5.06 -12.74 -9.62
CA THR A 161 -3.82 -11.97 -9.64
C THR A 161 -3.98 -10.70 -8.81
N TYR A 162 -2.92 -10.37 -8.08
CA TYR A 162 -2.81 -9.16 -7.26
C TYR A 162 -1.72 -8.25 -7.81
N LEU A 163 -1.82 -6.96 -7.54
CA LEU A 163 -0.82 -5.96 -7.90
C LEU A 163 -0.30 -5.28 -6.65
N VAL A 164 1.02 -5.10 -6.60
CA VAL A 164 1.72 -4.27 -5.62
C VAL A 164 2.60 -3.27 -6.38
N GLY A 165 2.52 -2.00 -6.01
CA GLY A 165 3.29 -0.92 -6.59
C GLY A 165 3.97 -0.07 -5.53
N TRP A 166 5.25 0.26 -5.74
CA TRP A 166 6.07 1.03 -4.81
C TRP A 166 7.14 1.85 -5.54
N VAL A 167 7.84 2.70 -4.78
CA VAL A 167 8.98 3.50 -5.29
C VAL A 167 10.27 2.70 -5.12
N LYS A 168 11.11 2.68 -6.17
CA LYS A 168 12.40 1.98 -6.17
C LYS A 168 13.25 2.36 -4.95
N GLY A 169 13.73 1.35 -4.23
CA GLY A 169 14.54 1.50 -3.01
C GLY A 169 13.73 1.67 -1.73
N ASP A 170 12.40 1.80 -1.79
CA ASP A 170 11.52 1.89 -0.62
C ASP A 170 11.10 0.49 -0.12
N GLU A 171 12.05 -0.20 0.52
CA GLU A 171 11.85 -1.53 1.09
C GLU A 171 10.72 -1.59 2.15
N PRO A 172 10.60 -0.63 3.10
CA PRO A 172 9.53 -0.66 4.09
C PRO A 172 8.14 -0.65 3.47
N THR A 173 7.92 0.22 2.46
CA THR A 173 6.66 0.25 1.70
C THR A 173 6.44 -1.08 0.98
N LEU A 174 7.44 -1.61 0.26
CA LEU A 174 7.29 -2.90 -0.41
C LEU A 174 6.89 -4.02 0.57
N ARG A 175 7.56 -4.13 1.72
CA ARG A 175 7.21 -5.14 2.74
C ARG A 175 5.76 -4.99 3.21
N HIS A 176 5.33 -3.76 3.45
CA HIS A 176 3.95 -3.47 3.86
C HIS A 176 2.94 -3.94 2.78
N GLU A 177 3.17 -3.58 1.53
CA GLU A 177 2.28 -3.97 0.43
C GLU A 177 2.30 -5.50 0.15
N LEU A 178 3.44 -6.17 0.36
CA LEU A 178 3.53 -7.63 0.25
C LEU A 178 2.71 -8.35 1.32
N HIS A 179 2.63 -7.80 2.53
CA HIS A 179 1.76 -8.34 3.58
C HIS A 179 0.28 -8.27 3.18
N HIS A 180 -0.16 -7.19 2.54
CA HIS A 180 -1.53 -7.12 1.99
C HIS A 180 -1.76 -8.19 0.90
N ALA A 181 -0.78 -8.38 0.00
CA ALA A 181 -0.87 -9.42 -1.01
C ALA A 181 -0.97 -10.82 -0.37
N TRP A 182 -0.16 -11.10 0.65
CA TRP A 182 -0.20 -12.38 1.37
C TRP A 182 -1.56 -12.61 2.06
N PHE A 183 -2.09 -11.57 2.72
CA PHE A 183 -3.41 -11.59 3.34
C PHE A 183 -4.54 -11.83 2.34
N HIS A 184 -4.40 -11.31 1.11
CA HIS A 184 -5.35 -11.51 0.04
C HIS A 184 -5.43 -12.98 -0.42
N PHE A 185 -4.27 -13.64 -0.58
CA PHE A 185 -4.20 -15.01 -1.10
C PHE A 185 -4.49 -16.08 -0.06
N ASN A 186 -4.12 -15.86 1.21
CA ASN A 186 -4.18 -16.89 2.26
C ASN A 186 -5.41 -16.76 3.17
N ARG A 187 -6.58 -16.48 2.58
CA ARG A 187 -7.76 -15.99 3.32
C ARG A 187 -8.23 -16.83 4.49
N ALA A 188 -8.22 -18.16 4.35
CA ALA A 188 -8.88 -19.02 5.34
C ALA A 188 -8.10 -19.10 6.66
N ASN A 189 -6.84 -19.50 6.61
CA ASN A 189 -6.03 -19.71 7.82
C ASN A 189 -5.37 -18.41 8.30
N TYR A 190 -4.72 -17.67 7.39
CA TYR A 190 -3.91 -16.53 7.77
C TYR A 190 -4.74 -15.38 8.34
N GLN A 191 -5.87 -15.03 7.72
CA GLN A 191 -6.74 -13.96 8.26
C GLN A 191 -7.30 -14.31 9.63
N HIS A 192 -7.57 -15.59 9.88
CA HIS A 192 -8.00 -16.06 11.19
C HIS A 192 -6.90 -15.83 12.25
N VAL A 193 -5.65 -16.19 11.93
CA VAL A 193 -4.51 -15.94 12.82
C VAL A 193 -4.28 -14.45 13.04
N CYS A 194 -4.33 -13.62 12.01
CA CYS A 194 -4.20 -12.15 12.16
C CYS A 194 -5.28 -11.58 13.07
N LYS A 195 -6.53 -12.05 12.92
CA LYS A 195 -7.64 -11.65 13.79
C LYS A 195 -7.40 -12.09 15.23
N GLN A 196 -6.98 -13.34 15.46
CA GLN A 196 -6.65 -13.85 16.80
C GLN A 196 -5.50 -13.07 17.43
N ALA A 197 -4.47 -12.70 16.65
CA ALA A 197 -3.35 -11.90 17.12
C ALA A 197 -3.78 -10.50 17.56
N LEU A 198 -4.70 -9.85 16.83
CA LEU A 198 -5.29 -8.58 17.25
C LEU A 198 -6.20 -8.72 18.49
N GLU A 199 -6.93 -9.82 18.59
CA GLU A 199 -7.81 -10.13 19.72
C GLU A 199 -7.02 -10.56 20.98
N SER A 200 -5.81 -11.09 20.84
CA SER A 200 -4.97 -11.48 21.98
C SER A 200 -4.30 -10.31 22.69
N LEU A 201 -4.21 -9.15 22.03
CA LEU A 201 -3.72 -7.91 22.65
C LEU A 201 -4.55 -7.56 23.88
N ASP A 202 -3.90 -7.01 24.92
CA ASP A 202 -4.63 -6.42 26.03
C ASP A 202 -5.51 -5.25 25.56
N ASN A 203 -6.47 -4.86 26.41
CA ASN A 203 -7.43 -3.82 26.03
C ASN A 203 -6.77 -2.46 25.73
N MET A 204 -5.67 -2.12 26.40
CA MET A 204 -4.98 -0.84 26.18
C MET A 204 -4.29 -0.83 24.83
N LEU A 205 -3.55 -1.89 24.49
CA LEU A 205 -2.86 -2.04 23.19
C LEU A 205 -3.87 -2.10 22.05
N ARG A 206 -4.98 -2.83 22.23
CA ARG A 206 -6.04 -2.90 21.22
C ARG A 206 -6.66 -1.52 20.97
N LEU A 207 -6.90 -0.72 22.01
CA LEU A 207 -7.39 0.65 21.85
C LEU A 207 -6.37 1.55 21.15
N GLN A 208 -5.06 1.39 21.44
CA GLN A 208 -4.01 2.13 20.75
C GLN A 208 -3.95 1.82 19.26
N VAL A 209 -3.97 0.52 18.89
CA VAL A 209 -4.03 0.08 17.49
C VAL A 209 -5.25 0.69 16.79
N ARG A 210 -6.43 0.61 17.40
CA ARG A 210 -7.66 1.17 16.81
C ARG A 210 -7.59 2.68 16.63
N ALA A 211 -7.09 3.40 17.64
CA ALA A 211 -6.93 4.85 17.56
C ALA A 211 -5.93 5.25 16.47
N TYR A 212 -4.83 4.50 16.33
CA TYR A 212 -3.87 4.69 15.25
C TYR A 212 -4.52 4.48 13.87
N LEU A 213 -5.13 3.32 13.64
CA LEU A 213 -5.74 2.98 12.35
C LEU A 213 -6.88 3.94 11.98
N GLN A 214 -7.67 4.35 12.96
CA GLN A 214 -8.69 5.39 12.78
C GLN A 214 -8.05 6.75 12.44
N GLY A 215 -6.93 7.10 13.06
CA GLY A 215 -6.16 8.32 12.76
C GLY A 215 -5.60 8.35 11.34
N CYS A 216 -5.24 7.18 10.79
CA CYS A 216 -4.87 7.00 9.39
C CYS A 216 -6.06 7.07 8.43
N GLY A 217 -7.30 7.04 8.95
CA GLY A 217 -8.54 7.11 8.17
C GLY A 217 -9.02 5.76 7.64
N TYR A 218 -8.50 4.65 8.16
CA TYR A 218 -8.91 3.31 7.76
C TYR A 218 -10.30 2.93 8.31
N ASP A 219 -11.08 2.25 7.46
CA ASP A 219 -12.36 1.64 7.83
C ASP A 219 -12.12 0.42 8.75
N GLU A 220 -12.97 0.24 9.76
CA GLU A 220 -12.86 -0.88 10.71
C GLU A 220 -12.82 -2.25 10.03
N LYS A 221 -13.47 -2.39 8.86
CA LYS A 221 -13.47 -3.65 8.11
C LYS A 221 -12.09 -4.07 7.57
N VAL A 222 -11.13 -3.14 7.45
CA VAL A 222 -9.76 -3.44 6.99
C VAL A 222 -8.74 -3.44 8.11
N TRP A 223 -9.13 -3.14 9.36
CA TRP A 223 -8.16 -3.01 10.45
C TRP A 223 -7.31 -4.25 10.70
N VAL A 224 -7.84 -5.45 10.50
CA VAL A 224 -7.06 -6.70 10.63
C VAL A 224 -5.94 -6.77 9.58
N ASP A 225 -6.22 -6.32 8.36
CA ASP A 225 -5.27 -6.32 7.24
C ASP A 225 -4.19 -5.24 7.43
N GLU A 226 -4.58 -4.01 7.80
CA GLU A 226 -3.64 -2.94 8.11
C GLU A 226 -2.76 -3.27 9.33
N TYR A 227 -3.37 -3.83 10.39
CA TYR A 227 -2.65 -4.24 11.60
C TYR A 227 -1.56 -5.26 11.28
N GLN A 228 -1.88 -6.31 10.53
CA GLN A 228 -0.89 -7.35 10.21
C GLN A 228 0.21 -6.80 9.30
N ALA A 229 -0.12 -5.92 8.34
CA ALA A 229 0.86 -5.33 7.45
C ALA A 229 1.88 -4.46 8.20
N HIS A 230 1.40 -3.58 9.10
CA HIS A 230 2.26 -2.76 9.94
C HIS A 230 3.11 -3.58 10.92
N LEU A 231 2.52 -4.60 11.55
CA LEU A 231 3.25 -5.45 12.49
C LEU A 231 4.32 -6.30 11.77
N GLY A 232 3.98 -6.80 10.58
CA GLY A 232 4.83 -7.65 9.74
C GLY A 232 5.99 -6.90 9.09
N CYS A 233 5.83 -5.62 8.74
CA CYS A 233 6.94 -4.81 8.21
C CYS A 233 7.80 -4.15 9.31
N GLY A 234 7.42 -4.32 10.59
CA GLY A 234 8.17 -3.79 11.72
C GLY A 234 8.09 -2.27 11.83
N ASP A 235 7.03 -1.66 11.30
CA ASP A 235 6.85 -0.21 11.33
C ASP A 235 6.62 0.29 12.76
N GLN A 236 7.70 0.80 13.36
CA GLN A 236 7.68 1.38 14.70
C GLN A 236 6.82 2.64 14.78
N MET A 237 6.52 3.30 13.65
CA MET A 237 5.67 4.50 13.65
C MET A 237 4.24 4.19 14.09
N VAL A 238 3.79 2.95 13.91
CA VAL A 238 2.40 2.53 14.11
C VAL A 238 2.08 2.27 15.58
N LEU A 239 3.07 1.74 16.33
CA LEU A 239 2.83 1.14 17.64
C LEU A 239 3.71 1.76 18.75
N GLY A 240 4.59 2.69 18.41
CA GLY A 240 5.46 3.41 19.36
C GLY A 240 6.31 2.46 20.21
N LYS A 241 6.51 2.80 21.50
CA LYS A 241 7.28 1.99 22.47
C LYS A 241 6.58 0.68 22.89
N GLY A 242 5.51 0.26 22.21
CA GLY A 242 4.71 -0.92 22.54
C GLY A 242 5.05 -2.18 21.75
N MET A 243 5.99 -2.13 20.80
CA MET A 243 6.33 -3.29 19.95
C MET A 243 6.70 -4.54 20.77
N GLU A 244 7.46 -4.37 21.86
CA GLU A 244 7.83 -5.46 22.78
C GLU A 244 6.59 -6.17 23.38
N LEU A 245 5.50 -5.43 23.55
CA LEU A 245 4.24 -5.95 24.10
C LEU A 245 3.39 -6.66 23.03
N MET A 246 3.76 -6.54 21.75
CA MET A 246 3.09 -7.20 20.62
C MET A 246 3.94 -8.34 20.02
N GLU A 247 5.07 -8.70 20.63
CA GLU A 247 5.97 -9.74 20.11
C GLU A 247 5.27 -11.09 19.98
N GLU A 248 4.38 -11.44 20.91
CA GLU A 248 3.63 -12.69 20.80
C GLU A 248 2.66 -12.68 19.60
N ALA A 249 1.92 -11.59 19.42
CA ALA A 249 1.02 -11.41 18.28
C ALA A 249 1.80 -11.42 16.95
N LYS A 250 2.97 -10.78 16.91
CA LYS A 250 3.88 -10.79 15.76
C LYS A 250 4.39 -12.20 15.49
N ARG A 251 4.85 -12.91 16.52
CA ARG A 251 5.33 -14.30 16.43
C ARG A 251 4.25 -15.22 15.84
N MET A 252 3.01 -15.10 16.31
CA MET A 252 1.88 -15.86 15.76
C MET A 252 1.68 -15.62 14.26
N ILE A 253 1.66 -14.35 13.83
CA ILE A 253 1.46 -13.98 12.42
C ILE A 253 2.63 -14.48 11.57
N MET A 254 3.88 -14.22 12.00
CA MET A 254 5.07 -14.60 11.24
C MET A 254 5.24 -16.12 11.17
N GLN A 255 4.92 -16.86 12.24
CA GLN A 255 4.94 -18.31 12.22
C GLN A 255 3.91 -18.87 11.24
N CYS A 256 2.67 -18.38 11.27
CA CYS A 256 1.64 -18.82 10.32
C CYS A 256 2.01 -18.50 8.87
N MET A 257 2.67 -17.36 8.63
CA MET A 257 3.17 -16.99 7.32
C MET A 257 4.26 -17.95 6.84
N ALA A 258 5.26 -18.22 7.68
CA ALA A 258 6.36 -19.15 7.38
C ALA A 258 5.84 -20.57 7.09
N GLU A 259 4.93 -21.09 7.92
CA GLU A 259 4.28 -22.40 7.70
C GLU A 259 3.48 -22.47 6.40
N GLY A 260 2.99 -21.33 5.90
CA GLY A 260 2.31 -21.20 4.62
C GLY A 260 3.24 -21.01 3.41
N GLY A 261 4.56 -21.00 3.61
CA GLY A 261 5.54 -20.71 2.54
C GLY A 261 5.73 -19.22 2.25
N GLY A 262 5.30 -18.35 3.15
CA GLY A 262 5.39 -16.90 2.96
C GLY A 262 6.82 -16.38 2.97
N ASP A 263 7.77 -17.07 3.62
CA ASP A 263 9.18 -16.64 3.66
C ASP A 263 9.77 -16.46 2.24
N GLU A 264 9.37 -17.30 1.29
CA GLU A 264 9.81 -17.19 -0.11
C GLU A 264 9.37 -15.89 -0.78
N TRP A 265 8.30 -15.23 -0.29
CA TRP A 265 7.82 -13.95 -0.79
C TRP A 265 8.58 -12.75 -0.22
N PHE A 266 9.28 -12.95 0.89
CA PHE A 266 10.03 -11.88 1.57
C PHE A 266 11.55 -12.09 1.52
N GLU A 267 12.01 -13.24 1.03
CA GLU A 267 13.43 -13.51 0.76
C GLU A 267 13.95 -12.57 -0.34
N GLY A 268 15.08 -11.90 -0.07
CA GLY A 268 15.70 -10.96 -1.02
C GLY A 268 14.85 -9.73 -1.35
N VAL A 269 13.91 -9.36 -0.47
CA VAL A 269 13.02 -8.19 -0.70
C VAL A 269 13.78 -6.87 -0.86
N ASP A 270 14.98 -6.75 -0.32
CA ASP A 270 15.90 -5.63 -0.55
C ASP A 270 16.35 -5.55 -2.01
N LEU A 271 16.68 -6.69 -2.64
CA LEU A 271 17.03 -6.79 -4.06
C LEU A 271 15.80 -6.46 -4.92
N VAL A 272 14.65 -7.04 -4.58
CA VAL A 272 13.37 -6.76 -5.27
C VAL A 272 13.01 -5.28 -5.16
N ALA A 273 13.17 -4.65 -3.98
CA ALA A 273 12.90 -3.23 -3.76
C ALA A 273 13.74 -2.34 -4.67
N ASN A 274 14.98 -2.76 -4.97
CA ASN A 274 15.89 -2.11 -5.91
C ASN A 274 15.65 -2.49 -7.38
N GLY A 275 14.58 -3.24 -7.67
CA GLY A 275 14.24 -3.69 -9.03
C GLY A 275 15.19 -4.74 -9.58
N GLU A 276 16.01 -5.37 -8.73
CA GLU A 276 16.86 -6.50 -9.06
C GLU A 276 16.02 -7.78 -8.94
N VAL A 277 15.18 -7.99 -9.95
CA VAL A 277 14.30 -9.17 -10.02
C VAL A 277 14.96 -10.20 -10.95
N TYR A 278 15.46 -11.29 -10.34
CA TYR A 278 16.11 -12.40 -11.04
C TYR A 278 15.11 -13.37 -11.69
#